data_AF-A0A3A4JD15-F1
#
_entry.id   AF-A0A3A4JD15-F1
#
_cell.length_a   1.000
_cell.length_b   1.000
_cell.length_c   1.000
_cell.angle_alpha   90.00
_cell.angle_beta   90.00
_cell.angle_gamma   90.00
#
_symmetry.space_group_name_H-M   'P 1'
#
loop_
_entity.id
_entity.type
_entity.pdbx_description
1 polymer ?
#
loop_
_entity_poly.entity_id
_entity_poly.type
_entity_poly.pdbx_seq_one_letter_code
_entity_poly.pdbx_strand_id
1 'polypeptide(L)' 'MIQNTKEIEILKGGILMSLCPVCGRAYCDHTPKERGQTEVEMTRPLTDEEQKVWEEEPDGSLKKIAVAKKHAHDPV' A
#
# COMPACT_ATOMS: atom_id res chain seq x y z
N MET A 1 -25.74 24.56 12.18
CA MET A 1 -25.99 23.51 11.18
C MET A 1 -24.83 22.54 11.26
N ILE A 2 -25.05 21.40 11.93
CA ILE A 2 -24.01 20.43 12.27
C ILE A 2 -23.79 19.59 11.01
N GLN A 3 -22.73 19.89 10.25
CA GLN A 3 -22.35 19.08 9.11
C GLN A 3 -21.87 17.72 9.64
N ASN A 4 -22.53 16.66 9.19
CA ASN A 4 -22.27 15.26 9.56
C ASN A 4 -20.79 14.92 9.42
N THR A 5 -20.09 14.79 10.55
CA THR A 5 -18.65 14.47 10.63
C THR A 5 -18.30 13.04 10.24
N LYS A 6 -19.28 12.19 9.90
CA LYS A 6 -19.05 10.78 9.56
C LYS A 6 -18.65 10.52 8.11
N GLU A 7 -18.94 11.43 7.17
CA GLU A 7 -18.65 11.20 5.75
C GLU A 7 -17.26 11.71 5.32
N ILE A 8 -16.59 12.50 6.16
CA ILE A 8 -15.22 12.98 5.89
C ILE A 8 -14.17 11.92 6.29
N GLU A 9 -14.53 10.91 7.09
CA GLU A 9 -13.59 9.85 7.49
C GLU A 9 -13.31 8.82 6.39
N ILE A 10 -14.14 8.74 5.34
CA ILE A 10 -13.91 7.86 4.19
C ILE A 10 -12.94 8.51 3.17
N LEU A 11 -12.84 9.85 3.19
CA LEU A 11 -11.86 10.63 2.43
C LEU A 11 -10.57 10.92 3.20
N LYS A 12 -10.34 10.20 4.31
CA LYS A 12 -8.98 9.79 4.71
C LYS A 12 -8.46 8.62 3.85
N GLY A 13 -9.06 8.38 2.67
CA GLY A 13 -8.40 8.62 1.37
C GLY A 13 -7.11 7.84 1.07
N GLY A 14 -6.80 6.81 1.86
CA GLY A 14 -5.73 5.87 1.57
C GLY A 14 -6.09 5.12 0.30
N ILE A 15 -5.40 5.45 -0.78
CA ILE A 15 -5.44 4.73 -2.03
C ILE A 15 -5.19 3.24 -1.69
N LEU A 16 -6.15 2.38 -2.01
CA LEU A 16 -6.15 0.93 -1.73
C LEU A 16 -5.05 0.22 -2.54
N MET A 17 -3.79 0.51 -2.22
CA MET A 17 -2.63 0.09 -2.99
C MET A 17 -1.46 -0.16 -2.04
N SER A 18 -1.21 -1.43 -1.72
CA SER A 18 0.00 -1.84 -1.01
C SER A 18 1.24 -1.71 -1.89
N LEU A 19 2.41 -1.52 -1.29
CA LEU A 19 3.66 -1.46 -2.05
C LEU A 19 3.93 -2.80 -2.74
N CYS A 20 4.43 -2.72 -3.97
CA CYS A 20 4.80 -3.90 -4.72
C CYS A 20 6.04 -4.58 -4.09
N PRO A 21 5.99 -5.85 -3.68
CA PRO A 21 7.15 -6.56 -3.13
C PRO A 21 8.21 -6.90 -4.19
N VAL A 22 7.94 -6.65 -5.48
CA VAL A 22 8.87 -6.86 -6.59
C VAL A 22 9.68 -5.60 -6.88
N CYS A 23 8.99 -4.46 -7.08
CA CYS A 23 9.61 -3.22 -7.53
C CYS A 23 9.46 -2.03 -6.58
N GLY A 24 8.83 -2.20 -5.41
CA GLY A 24 8.73 -1.18 -4.36
C GLY A 24 7.87 0.04 -4.72
N ARG A 25 7.13 0.01 -5.84
CA ARG A 25 6.22 1.10 -6.23
C ARG A 25 4.81 0.82 -5.69
N ALA A 26 4.09 1.88 -5.33
CA ALA A 26 2.66 1.80 -5.05
C ALA A 26 1.87 1.58 -6.36
N TYR A 27 2.27 2.27 -7.43
CA TYR A 27 1.69 2.14 -8.77
C TYR A 27 2.62 1.36 -9.68
N CYS A 28 2.29 0.10 -9.94
CA CYS A 28 3.01 -0.75 -10.89
C CYS A 28 2.07 -1.73 -11.57
N ASP A 29 2.53 -2.30 -12.69
CA ASP A 29 1.74 -3.22 -13.50
C ASP A 29 2.01 -4.70 -13.18
N HIS A 30 2.72 -5.00 -12.08
CA HIS A 30 2.94 -6.38 -11.66
C HIS A 30 1.62 -7.01 -11.21
N THR A 31 1.27 -8.12 -11.86
CA THR A 31 0.10 -8.94 -11.55
C THR A 31 0.18 -9.52 -10.13
N PRO A 32 -0.96 -9.92 -9.52
CA PRO A 32 -0.96 -10.61 -8.24
C PRO A 32 -0.01 -11.83 -8.23
N LYS A 33 0.00 -12.59 -9.34
CA LYS A 33 0.91 -13.73 -9.53
C LYS A 33 2.39 -13.33 -9.46
N GLU A 34 2.79 -12.23 -10.08
CA GLU A 34 4.17 -11.73 -10.04
C GLU A 34 4.55 -11.17 -8.66
N ARG A 35 3.59 -10.53 -7.98
CA ARG A 35 3.74 -10.06 -6.61
C ARG A 35 3.76 -11.20 -5.58
N GLY A 36 3.29 -12.39 -5.98
CA GLY A 36 3.10 -13.52 -5.08
C GLY A 36 1.93 -13.33 -4.10
N GLN A 37 0.97 -12.47 -4.44
CA GLN A 37 -0.16 -12.07 -3.59
C GLN A 37 -1.50 -12.45 -4.27
N THR A 38 -2.56 -12.52 -3.50
CA THR A 38 -3.95 -12.52 -3.99
C THR A 38 -4.37 -11.10 -4.39
N GLU A 39 -5.46 -10.97 -5.17
CA GLU A 39 -6.01 -9.65 -5.52
C GLU A 39 -6.40 -8.83 -4.29
N VAL A 40 -6.96 -9.49 -3.26
CA VAL A 40 -7.39 -8.85 -2.02
C VAL A 40 -6.19 -8.26 -1.26
N GLU A 41 -5.12 -9.03 -1.09
CA GLU A 41 -3.85 -8.58 -0.50
C GLU A 41 -3.19 -7.44 -1.31
N MET A 42 -3.39 -7.43 -2.63
CA MET A 42 -2.88 -6.37 -3.50
C MET A 42 -3.58 -5.03 -3.27
N THR A 43 -4.88 -5.09 -2.96
CA THR A 43 -5.75 -3.92 -2.73
C THR A 43 -5.84 -3.46 -1.28
N ARG A 44 -5.07 -4.06 -0.37
CA ARG A 44 -5.04 -3.60 1.03
C ARG A 44 -4.42 -2.19 1.10
N PRO A 45 -4.80 -1.37 2.09
CA PRO A 45 -4.14 -0.10 2.34
C PRO A 45 -2.67 -0.30 2.76
N LEU A 46 -1.85 0.74 2.56
CA LEU A 46 -0.49 0.78 3.09
C LEU A 46 -0.52 0.67 4.62
N THR A 47 0.39 -0.13 5.16
CA THR A 47 0.68 -0.08 6.60
C THR A 47 1.44 1.21 6.95
N ASP A 48 1.48 1.59 8.23
CA ASP A 48 2.22 2.77 8.68
C ASP A 48 3.71 2.74 8.26
N GLU A 49 4.32 1.55 8.27
CA GLU A 49 5.71 1.37 7.86
C GLU A 49 5.88 1.53 6.34
N GLU A 50 4.96 0.98 5.54
CA GLU A 50 4.95 1.14 4.10
C GLU A 50 4.69 2.59 3.67
N GLN A 51 3.76 3.27 4.34
CA GLN A 51 3.46 4.69 4.12
C GLN A 51 4.71 5.55 4.34
N LYS A 52 5.41 5.31 5.45
CA LYS A 52 6.64 6.03 5.79
C LYS A 52 7.73 5.85 4.73
N VAL A 53 8.02 4.61 4.32
CA VAL A 53 9.04 4.39 3.29
C VAL A 53 8.59 4.87 1.91
N TRP A 54 7.28 4.87 1.63
CA TRP A 54 6.74 5.41 0.38
C TRP A 54 7.03 6.91 0.24
N GLU A 55 6.91 7.68 1.33
CA GLU A 55 7.19 9.12 1.40
C GLU A 55 8.69 9.46 1.45
N GLU A 56 9.48 8.67 2.19
CA GLU A 56 10.89 8.99 2.46
C GLU A 56 11.86 8.51 1.38
N GLU A 57 11.52 7.44 0.65
CA GLU A 57 12.45 6.77 -0.25
C GLU A 57 12.08 6.99 -1.73
N PRO A 58 13.06 6.96 -2.64
CA PRO A 58 12.77 6.98 -4.07
C PRO A 58 12.05 5.69 -4.50
N ASP A 59 11.33 5.77 -5.61
CA ASP A 59 10.70 4.60 -6.21
C ASP A 59 11.72 3.55 -6.63
N GLY A 60 11.42 2.28 -6.36
CA GLY A 60 12.36 1.20 -6.63
C GLY A 60 13.49 1.05 -5.61
N SER A 61 13.48 1.80 -4.50
CA SER A 61 14.48 1.61 -3.45
C SER A 61 14.40 0.20 -2.85
N LEU A 62 15.56 -0.37 -2.51
CA LEU A 62 15.65 -1.66 -1.84
C LEU A 62 14.90 -1.68 -0.51
N LYS A 63 14.78 -0.51 0.15
CA LYS A 63 14.06 -0.36 1.41
C LYS A 63 12.54 -0.47 1.22
N LYS A 64 11.96 0.18 0.18
CA LYS A 64 10.54 -0.02 -0.16
C LYS A 64 10.24 -1.48 -0.47
N ILE A 65 11.10 -2.14 -1.25
CA ILE A 65 10.96 -3.56 -1.60
C ILE A 65 11.01 -4.45 -0.34
N ALA A 66 11.94 -4.19 0.58
CA ALA A 66 12.09 -4.98 1.80
C ALA A 66 10.86 -4.87 2.71
N VAL A 67 10.35 -3.65 2.93
CA VAL A 67 9.14 -3.40 3.73
C VAL A 67 7.91 -4.00 3.06
N ALA A 68 7.75 -3.81 1.73
CA ALA A 68 6.65 -4.41 0.98
C ALA A 68 6.62 -5.94 1.10
N LYS A 69 7.79 -6.61 1.02
CA LYS A 69 7.88 -8.07 1.21
C LYS A 69 7.48 -8.51 2.61
N LYS A 70 7.85 -7.74 3.64
CA LYS A 70 7.52 -8.03 5.04
C LYS A 70 6.00 -8.02 5.26
N HIS A 71 5.30 -7.06 4.64
CA HIS A 71 3.86 -6.85 4.85
C HIS A 71 2.98 -7.45 3.73
N ALA A 72 3.56 -8.18 2.75
CA ALA A 72 2.83 -8.65 1.57
C ALA A 72 1.61 -9.53 1.91
N HIS A 73 1.63 -10.21 3.05
CA HIS A 73 0.60 -11.16 3.48
C HIS A 73 -0.04 -10.76 4.81
N ASP A 74 0.07 -9.49 5.17
CA ASP A 74 -0.64 -8.98 6.33
C ASP A 74 -2.16 -9.17 6.15
N PRO A 75 -2.90 -9.45 7.24
CA PRO A 75 -4.35 -9.57 7.18
C PRO A 75 -5.00 -8.34 6.54
N VAL A 76 -5.94 -8.57 5.62
CA VAL A 76 -6.69 -7.53 4.90
C VAL A 76 -7.97 -7.17 5.61
#